data_AF-A0A821J0X2-F1
#
_entry.id   AF-A0A821J0X2-F1
#
_cell.length_a   1.000
_cell.length_b   1.000
_cell.length_c   1.000
_cell.angle_alpha   90.00
_cell.angle_beta   90.00
_cell.angle_gamma   90.00
#
_symmetry.space_group_name_H-M   'P 1'
#
loop_
_entity.id
_entity.type
_entity.pdbx_description
1 polymer ?
#
loop_
_entity_poly.entity_id
_entity_poly.type
_entity_poly.pdbx_seq_one_letter_code
_entity_poly.pdbx_strand_id
1 'polypeptide(L)'
;MSEIPIHIRHCILYEFQQGNNASAAVRNICAALGEGVVADRTCRDWFKRFREGDMTLEDRPRSGRPPEYDIERLKILIEDNPRLTTRELSAMLGSNSTKSLTGESTPTVTGFFEVTVDGKLVHSKKNGDEFPDTKDKMDKIVKAIQAAK
;
A
#
# COMPACT_ATOMS: atom_id res chain seq x y z
N MET A 1 -1.69 5.74 9.82
CA MET A 1 -2.62 6.16 10.88
C MET A 1 -1.97 5.78 12.19
N SER A 2 -1.87 6.72 13.12
CA SER A 2 -1.34 6.51 14.48
C SER A 2 -1.98 5.27 15.11
N GLU A 3 -1.16 4.37 15.64
CA GLU A 3 -1.62 3.17 16.34
C GLU A 3 -2.40 3.60 17.57
N ILE A 4 -3.74 3.50 17.49
CA ILE A 4 -4.58 3.67 18.66
C ILE A 4 -4.40 2.43 19.53
N PRO A 5 -4.02 2.59 20.82
CA PRO A 5 -3.87 1.45 21.71
C PRO A 5 -5.13 0.58 21.74
N ILE A 6 -4.95 -0.74 21.79
CA ILE A 6 -6.06 -1.71 21.74
C ILE A 6 -7.12 -1.47 22.82
N HIS A 7 -6.73 -0.96 23.99
CA HIS A 7 -7.66 -0.64 25.08
C HIS A 7 -8.63 0.50 24.71
N ILE A 8 -8.20 1.48 23.90
CA ILE A 8 -9.08 2.54 23.41
C ILE A 8 -10.12 1.99 22.44
N ARG A 9 -9.74 1.02 21.59
CA ARG A 9 -10.69 0.36 20.67
C ARG A 9 -11.79 -0.38 21.44
N HIS A 10 -11.46 -1.00 22.57
CA HIS A 10 -12.45 -1.61 23.47
C HIS A 10 -13.41 -0.55 24.04
N CYS A 11 -12.92 0.62 24.47
CA CYS A 11 -13.78 1.70 24.93
C CYS A 11 -14.73 2.20 23.83
N ILE A 12 -14.24 2.35 22.59
CA ILE A 12 -15.08 2.74 21.44
C ILE A 12 -16.18 1.71 21.19
N LEU A 13 -15.84 0.41 21.27
CA LEU A 13 -16.82 -0.68 21.12
C LEU A 13 -17.86 -0.67 22.24
N TYR A 14 -17.45 -0.47 23.48
CA TYR A 14 -18.34 -0.35 24.62
C TYR A 14 -19.35 0.78 24.42
N GLU A 15 -18.89 1.99 24.05
CA GLU A 15 -19.76 3.14 23.78
C GLU A 15 -20.76 2.87 22.65
N PHE A 16 -20.32 2.17 21.60
CA PHE A 16 -21.20 1.74 20.51
C PHE A 16 -22.30 0.79 21.00
N GLN A 17 -21.96 -0.18 21.86
CA GLN A 17 -22.91 -1.12 22.45
C GLN A 17 -23.88 -0.46 23.44
N GLN A 18 -23.47 0.64 24.09
CA GLN A 18 -24.37 1.47 24.89
C GLN A 18 -25.38 2.27 24.05
N GLY A 19 -25.27 2.24 22.71
CA GLY A 19 -26.15 2.98 21.80
C GLY A 19 -25.80 4.46 21.68
N ASN A 20 -24.63 4.88 22.17
CA ASN A 20 -24.16 6.24 21.99
C ASN A 20 -23.81 6.49 20.52
N ASN A 21 -23.77 7.77 20.12
CA ASN A 21 -23.20 8.15 18.84
C ASN A 21 -21.69 8.45 18.97
N ALA A 22 -20.97 8.49 17.85
CA ALA A 22 -19.52 8.65 17.85
C ALA A 22 -19.05 9.94 18.55
N SER A 23 -19.77 11.06 18.39
CA SER A 23 -19.41 12.31 19.04
C SER A 23 -19.57 12.26 20.56
N ALA A 24 -20.62 11.60 21.05
CA ALA A 24 -20.80 11.36 22.48
C ALA A 24 -19.72 10.43 23.03
N ALA A 25 -19.41 9.34 22.30
CA ALA A 25 -18.36 8.40 22.66
C ALA A 25 -16.99 9.09 22.81
N VAL A 26 -16.61 9.95 21.86
CA VAL A 26 -15.34 10.71 21.94
C VAL A 26 -15.28 11.55 23.21
N ARG A 27 -16.37 12.27 23.56
CA ARG A 27 -16.42 13.07 24.79
C ARG A 27 -16.31 12.20 26.04
N ASN A 28 -17.04 11.09 26.10
CA ASN A 28 -17.01 10.17 27.24
C ASN A 28 -15.61 9.57 27.44
N ILE A 29 -15.00 9.10 26.34
CA ILE A 29 -13.66 8.50 26.36
C ILE A 29 -12.61 9.54 26.76
N CYS A 30 -12.65 10.74 26.17
CA CYS A 30 -11.71 11.80 26.53
C CYS A 30 -11.89 12.30 27.97
N ALA A 31 -13.13 12.34 28.48
CA ALA A 31 -13.39 12.68 29.87
C ALA A 31 -12.84 11.62 30.85
N ALA A 32 -12.88 10.34 30.48
CA ALA A 32 -12.43 9.24 31.33
C ALA A 32 -10.91 9.01 31.26
N LEU A 33 -10.30 9.12 30.07
CA LEU A 33 -8.93 8.69 29.80
C LEU A 33 -7.96 9.84 29.51
N GLY A 34 -8.46 11.05 29.29
CA GLY A 34 -7.65 12.23 28.97
C GLY A 34 -8.00 12.85 27.62
N GLU A 35 -7.73 14.16 27.52
CA GLU A 35 -8.05 14.92 26.32
C GLU A 35 -7.21 14.47 25.12
N GLY A 36 -7.85 14.33 23.95
CA GLY A 36 -7.18 13.93 22.71
C GLY A 36 -6.81 12.45 22.59
N VAL A 37 -7.24 11.60 23.53
CA VAL A 37 -6.98 10.14 23.50
C VAL A 37 -7.54 9.46 22.25
N VAL A 38 -8.69 9.95 21.75
CA VAL A 38 -9.27 9.47 20.50
C VAL A 38 -9.70 10.65 19.63
N ALA A 39 -9.28 10.64 18.36
CA ALA A 39 -9.75 11.61 17.38
C ALA A 39 -11.17 11.27 16.91
N ASP A 40 -12.00 12.29 16.70
CA ASP A 40 -13.38 12.14 16.24
C ASP A 40 -13.49 11.30 14.95
N ARG A 41 -12.61 11.56 13.96
CA ARG A 41 -12.55 10.78 12.72
C ARG A 41 -12.35 9.29 12.99
N THR A 42 -11.42 8.95 13.89
CA THR A 42 -11.14 7.54 14.17
C THR A 42 -12.31 6.86 14.87
N CYS A 43 -12.97 7.54 15.81
CA CYS A 43 -14.18 7.00 16.44
C CYS A 43 -15.28 6.74 15.41
N ARG A 44 -15.48 7.66 14.44
CA ARG A 44 -16.45 7.48 13.35
C ARG A 44 -16.12 6.32 12.43
N ASP A 45 -14.85 6.13 12.08
CA ASP A 45 -14.39 5.02 11.24
C ASP A 45 -14.65 3.66 11.93
N TRP A 46 -14.38 3.55 13.24
CA TRP A 46 -14.73 2.37 14.03
C TRP A 46 -16.23 2.14 14.13
N PHE A 47 -17.01 3.19 14.37
CA PHE A 47 -18.48 3.08 14.42
C PHE A 47 -19.07 2.62 13.09
N LYS A 48 -18.52 3.09 11.96
CA LYS A 48 -18.92 2.62 10.63
C LYS A 48 -18.68 1.12 10.51
N ARG A 49 -17.49 0.66 10.89
CA ARG A 49 -17.10 -0.76 10.90
C ARG A 49 -18.05 -1.62 11.75
N PHE A 50 -18.40 -1.16 12.95
CA PHE A 50 -19.33 -1.89 13.83
C PHE A 50 -20.75 -1.96 13.28
N ARG A 51 -21.23 -0.91 12.60
CA ARG A 51 -22.53 -0.95 11.90
C ARG A 51 -22.54 -1.92 10.72
N GLU A 52 -21.38 -2.16 10.10
CA GLU A 52 -21.21 -3.18 9.06
C GLU A 52 -21.12 -4.61 9.65
N GLY A 53 -21.20 -4.76 10.97
CA GLY A 53 -21.18 -6.05 11.68
C GLY A 53 -19.79 -6.57 12.04
N ASP A 54 -18.74 -5.83 11.69
CA ASP A 54 -17.34 -6.21 11.97
C ASP A 54 -16.92 -5.69 13.35
N MET A 55 -17.09 -6.53 14.37
CA MET A 55 -16.78 -6.22 15.78
C MET A 55 -15.32 -6.52 16.15
N THR A 56 -14.48 -6.88 15.19
CA THR A 56 -13.08 -7.23 15.47
C THR A 56 -12.26 -5.98 15.77
N LEU A 57 -11.44 -6.03 16.82
CA LEU A 57 -10.62 -4.87 17.28
C LEU A 57 -9.21 -4.87 16.69
N GLU A 58 -8.89 -5.87 15.88
CA GLU A 58 -7.65 -5.98 15.15
C GLU A 58 -7.59 -4.95 14.03
N ASP A 59 -6.39 -4.49 13.72
CA ASP A 59 -6.19 -3.68 12.53
C ASP A 59 -6.51 -4.54 11.30
N ARG A 60 -7.26 -3.95 10.36
CA ARG A 60 -7.35 -4.57 9.05
C ARG A 60 -5.94 -4.68 8.46
N PRO A 61 -5.67 -5.72 7.65
CA PRO A 61 -4.42 -5.81 6.92
C PRO A 61 -4.17 -4.47 6.24
N ARG A 62 -3.02 -3.86 6.52
CA ARG A 62 -2.67 -2.59 5.90
C ARG A 62 -2.70 -2.81 4.39
N SER A 63 -3.47 -2.00 3.67
CA SER A 63 -3.39 -2.01 2.20
C SER A 63 -1.95 -1.65 1.83
N GLY A 64 -1.24 -2.64 1.30
CA GLY A 64 0.19 -2.62 1.06
C GLY A 64 0.58 -3.83 0.20
N ARG A 65 1.87 -3.95 -0.11
CA ARG A 65 2.40 -5.08 -0.88
C ARG A 65 1.97 -6.41 -0.22
N PRO A 66 1.35 -7.36 -0.96
CA PRO A 66 1.06 -8.68 -0.42
C PRO A 66 2.36 -9.31 0.13
N PRO A 67 2.34 -9.86 1.36
CA PRO A 67 3.56 -10.21 2.08
C PRO A 67 4.25 -11.47 1.57
N GLU A 68 3.55 -12.36 0.88
CA GLU A 68 4.11 -13.64 0.44
C GLU A 68 3.72 -13.96 -1.00
N TYR A 69 4.73 -14.15 -1.84
CA TYR A 69 4.58 -15.10 -2.94
C TYR A 69 4.40 -16.48 -2.31
N ASP A 70 3.62 -17.36 -2.94
CA ASP A 70 3.46 -18.74 -2.50
C ASP A 70 4.77 -19.51 -2.71
N ILE A 71 5.72 -19.36 -1.77
CA ILE A 71 7.08 -19.92 -1.84
C ILE A 71 7.02 -21.44 -1.88
N GLU A 72 6.08 -22.06 -1.16
CA GLU A 72 5.89 -23.51 -1.16
C GLU A 72 5.44 -24.00 -2.53
N ARG A 73 4.49 -23.32 -3.16
CA ARG A 73 4.11 -23.63 -4.55
C ARG A 73 5.24 -23.38 -5.55
N LEU A 74 6.08 -22.37 -5.33
CA LEU A 74 7.25 -22.11 -6.16
C LEU A 74 8.32 -23.21 -6.01
N LYS A 75 8.56 -23.71 -4.79
CA LYS A 75 9.46 -24.86 -4.54
C LYS A 75 8.95 -26.12 -5.24
N ILE A 76 7.67 -26.45 -5.10
CA ILE A 76 7.05 -27.61 -5.76
C ILE A 76 7.25 -27.57 -7.27
N LEU A 77 7.04 -26.41 -7.90
CA LEU A 77 7.23 -26.25 -9.35
C LEU A 77 8.69 -26.43 -9.77
N ILE A 78 9.65 -25.89 -9.00
CA ILE A 78 11.08 -26.04 -9.28
C ILE A 78 11.56 -27.48 -9.08
N GLU A 79 11.05 -28.17 -8.05
CA GLU A 79 11.35 -29.58 -7.79
C GLU A 79 10.77 -30.50 -8.88
N ASP A 80 9.53 -30.24 -9.32
CA ASP A 80 8.88 -31.00 -10.39
C ASP A 80 9.56 -30.80 -11.75
N ASN A 81 9.97 -29.57 -12.06
CA ASN A 81 10.73 -29.28 -13.26
C ASN A 81 11.77 -28.15 -13.06
N PRO A 82 13.03 -28.51 -12.79
CA PRO A 82 14.11 -27.55 -12.57
C PRO A 82 14.47 -26.71 -13.81
N ARG A 83 13.94 -27.05 -14.99
CA ARG A 83 14.19 -26.32 -16.25
C ARG A 83 13.17 -25.23 -16.51
N LEU A 84 12.16 -25.07 -15.66
CA LEU A 84 11.17 -24.01 -15.79
C LEU A 84 11.85 -22.65 -15.75
N THR A 85 11.55 -21.82 -16.73
CA THR A 85 12.02 -20.45 -16.78
C THR A 85 11.23 -19.59 -15.81
N THR A 86 11.82 -18.48 -15.38
CA THR A 86 11.14 -17.50 -14.52
C THR A 86 9.84 -16.98 -15.14
N ARG A 87 9.76 -16.89 -16.47
CA ARG A 87 8.52 -16.48 -17.18
C ARG A 87 7.42 -17.54 -17.07
N GLU A 88 7.75 -18.82 -17.20
CA GLU A 88 6.78 -19.91 -17.06
C GLU A 88 6.29 -20.05 -15.62
N LEU A 89 7.21 -19.97 -14.64
CA LEU A 89 6.87 -19.92 -13.22
C LEU A 89 5.93 -18.75 -12.91
N SER A 90 6.22 -17.57 -13.45
CA SER A 90 5.41 -16.37 -13.26
C SER A 90 3.99 -16.52 -13.83
N ALA A 91 3.87 -17.12 -15.03
CA ALA A 91 2.58 -17.42 -15.65
C ALA A 91 1.78 -18.45 -14.85
N MET A 92 2.43 -19.52 -14.37
CA MET A 92 1.80 -20.58 -13.59
C MET A 92 1.34 -20.13 -12.19
N LEU A 93 2.05 -19.17 -11.59
CA LEU A 93 1.70 -18.58 -10.31
C LEU A 93 0.66 -17.45 -10.42
N GLY A 94 0.15 -17.16 -11.63
CA GLY A 94 -0.83 -16.09 -11.84
C GLY A 94 -0.26 -14.70 -11.53
N SER A 95 1.06 -14.58 -11.45
CA SER A 95 1.73 -13.29 -11.34
C SER A 95 1.67 -12.63 -12.72
N ASN A 96 0.61 -11.87 -12.97
CA ASN A 96 0.65 -10.87 -14.02
C ASN A 96 1.89 -10.03 -13.73
N SER A 97 2.91 -10.16 -14.58
CA SER A 97 4.20 -9.48 -14.47
C SER A 97 4.02 -8.06 -13.94
N THR A 98 4.15 -7.91 -12.62
CA THR A 98 4.09 -6.61 -11.98
C THR A 98 5.48 -6.05 -12.22
N LYS A 99 5.59 -5.22 -13.27
CA LYS A 99 6.76 -4.39 -13.47
C LYS A 99 7.00 -3.67 -12.13
N SER A 100 8.08 -4.02 -11.45
CA SER A 100 8.39 -3.43 -10.15
C SER A 100 8.77 -1.97 -10.38
N LEU A 101 7.88 -1.05 -10.02
CA LEU A 101 8.21 0.36 -9.96
C LEU A 101 8.88 0.61 -8.61
N THR A 102 10.20 0.75 -8.60
CA THR A 102 10.92 1.28 -7.45
C THR A 102 11.06 2.79 -7.62
N GLY A 103 10.65 3.54 -6.60
CA GLY A 103 10.77 4.99 -6.56
C GLY A 103 11.42 5.38 -5.25
N GLU A 104 12.57 6.03 -5.32
CA GLU A 104 13.26 6.61 -4.17
C GLU A 104 13.16 8.13 -4.25
N SER A 105 12.59 8.75 -3.22
CA SER A 105 12.60 10.21 -3.09
C SER A 105 14.01 10.67 -2.70
N THR A 106 14.57 11.63 -3.43
CA THR A 106 15.81 12.31 -3.02
C THR A 106 15.53 13.24 -1.84
N PRO A 107 16.09 13.02 -0.62
CA PRO A 107 15.73 13.79 0.57
C PRO A 107 16.05 15.29 0.48
N THR A 108 17.01 15.67 -0.36
CA THR A 108 17.59 17.02 -0.42
C THR A 108 17.30 17.77 -1.71
N VAL A 109 16.64 17.17 -2.69
CA VAL A 109 16.44 17.76 -4.02
C VAL A 109 15.00 17.57 -4.48
N THR A 110 14.35 18.67 -4.86
CA THR A 110 13.03 18.66 -5.49
C THR A 110 13.18 18.67 -7.02
N GLY A 111 12.35 17.88 -7.70
CA GLY A 111 12.29 17.88 -9.16
C GLY A 111 13.33 17.02 -9.89
N PHE A 112 13.94 16.05 -9.22
CA PHE A 112 14.77 15.01 -9.84
C PHE A 112 13.87 13.87 -10.35
N PHE A 113 13.99 13.51 -11.64
CA PHE A 113 13.24 12.40 -12.25
C PHE A 113 14.08 11.77 -13.36
N GLU A 114 14.37 10.48 -13.21
CA GLU A 114 15.08 9.66 -14.18
C GLU A 114 14.34 8.35 -14.39
N VAL A 115 14.29 7.88 -15.63
CA VAL A 115 13.70 6.59 -15.99
C VAL A 115 14.80 5.75 -16.61
N THR A 116 14.98 4.54 -16.10
CA THR A 116 15.97 3.57 -16.57
C THR A 116 15.24 2.26 -16.90
N VAL A 117 15.54 1.68 -18.06
CA VAL A 117 14.99 0.39 -18.50
C VAL A 117 16.17 -0.54 -18.77
N ASP A 118 16.21 -1.69 -18.10
CA ASP A 118 17.32 -2.68 -18.16
C ASP A 118 18.72 -2.06 -17.96
N GLY A 119 18.84 -1.15 -16.98
CA GLY A 119 20.10 -0.46 -16.68
C GLY A 119 20.46 0.67 -17.65
N LYS A 120 19.68 0.89 -18.72
CA LYS A 120 19.86 1.99 -19.67
C LYS A 120 18.98 3.17 -19.31
N LEU A 121 19.58 4.35 -19.11
CA LEU A 121 18.87 5.61 -18.88
C LEU A 121 18.07 5.98 -20.14
N VAL A 122 16.75 6.14 -20.01
CA VAL A 122 15.82 6.47 -21.11
C VAL A 122 15.26 7.88 -21.02
N HIS A 123 15.21 8.46 -19.81
CA HIS A 123 14.80 9.85 -19.57
C HIS A 123 15.55 10.42 -18.37
N SER A 124 16.06 11.64 -18.45
CA SER A 124 16.62 12.37 -17.32
C SER A 124 16.36 13.87 -17.40
N LYS A 125 15.66 14.38 -16.39
CA LYS A 125 15.49 15.83 -16.24
C LYS A 125 16.81 16.56 -15.96
N LYS A 126 17.80 15.88 -15.35
CA LYS A 126 19.13 16.45 -15.07
C LYS A 126 19.96 16.63 -16.35
N ASN A 127 19.78 15.73 -17.32
CA ASN A 127 20.49 15.78 -18.59
C ASN A 127 19.73 16.54 -19.69
N GLY A 128 18.71 17.33 -19.32
CA GLY A 128 18.01 18.22 -20.24
C GLY A 128 16.78 17.63 -20.93
N ASP A 129 16.29 16.44 -20.57
CA ASP A 129 15.04 15.90 -21.14
C ASP A 129 13.77 16.62 -20.63
N GLU A 130 13.92 17.60 -19.72
CA GLU A 130 12.83 18.36 -19.09
C GLU A 130 11.76 17.45 -18.45
N PHE A 131 10.53 17.95 -18.27
CA PHE A 131 9.42 17.17 -17.72
C PHE A 131 8.85 16.19 -18.75
N PRO A 132 8.44 14.97 -18.35
CA PRO A 132 7.80 13.99 -19.22
C PRO A 132 6.30 14.28 -19.37
N ASP A 133 5.94 15.48 -19.78
CA ASP A 133 4.56 15.99 -19.86
C ASP A 133 4.01 16.03 -21.29
N THR A 134 4.89 16.11 -22.29
CA THR A 134 4.52 16.02 -23.70
C THR A 134 4.37 14.57 -24.16
N LYS A 135 3.46 14.35 -25.13
CA LYS A 135 3.20 13.04 -25.71
C LYS A 135 4.46 12.40 -26.30
N ASP A 136 5.30 13.17 -26.99
CA ASP A 136 6.51 12.65 -27.62
C ASP A 136 7.53 12.14 -26.58
N LYS A 137 7.67 12.85 -25.45
CA LYS A 137 8.55 12.43 -24.34
C LYS A 137 8.02 11.17 -23.66
N MET A 138 6.71 11.08 -23.47
CA MET A 138 6.07 9.87 -22.92
C MET A 138 6.18 8.68 -23.88
N ASP A 139 5.98 8.90 -25.18
CA ASP A 139 6.08 7.86 -26.21
C ASP A 139 7.52 7.33 -26.32
N LYS A 140 8.55 8.18 -26.14
CA LYS A 140 9.96 7.76 -26.05
C LYS A 140 10.17 6.74 -24.92
N ILE A 141 9.64 7.03 -23.72
CA ILE A 141 9.75 6.15 -22.55
C ILE A 141 8.97 4.84 -22.80
N VAL A 142 7.75 4.93 -23.30
CA VAL A 142 6.89 3.76 -23.57
C VAL A 142 7.52 2.85 -24.63
N LYS A 143 8.07 3.41 -25.71
CA LYS A 143 8.78 2.65 -26.75
C LYS A 143 10.00 1.93 -26.17
N ALA A 144 10.79 2.60 -25.32
CA ALA A 144 11.93 1.96 -24.68
C ALA A 144 11.52 0.78 -23.78
N ILE A 145 10.41 0.92 -23.03
CA ILE A 145 9.84 -0.15 -22.21
C ILE A 145 9.30 -1.31 -23.07
N GLN A 146 8.74 -1.02 -24.25
CA GLN A 146 8.23 -2.04 -25.17
C GLN A 146 9.36 -2.79 -25.89
N ALA A 147 10.45 -2.10 -26.21
CA ALA A 147 11.63 -2.69 -26.85
C ALA A 147 12.47 -3.57 -25.89
N ALA A 148 12.31 -3.39 -24.58
CA ALA A 148 12.96 -4.18 -23.53
C ALA A 148 12.21 -5.48 -23.16
N LYS A 149 11.20 -5.89 -23.95
CA LYS A 149 10.43 -7.12 -23.74
C LYS A 149 11.08 -8.35 -24.37
#